data_AF-A0A3E0GSQ3-F1
#
_entry.id   AF-A0A3E0GSQ3-F1
#
_cell.length_a   1.000
_cell.length_b   1.000
_cell.length_c   1.000
_cell.angle_alpha   90.00
_cell.angle_beta   90.00
_cell.angle_gamma   90.00
#
_symmetry.space_group_name_H-M   'P 1'
#
loop_
_entity.id
_entity.type
_entity.pdbx_description
1 polymer ?
#
loop_
_entity_poly.entity_id
_entity_poly.type
_entity_poly.pdbx_seq_one_letter_code
_entity_poly.pdbx_strand_id
1 'polypeptide(L)'
;MSDLVISYAGHMPSYPGLPVADMYPYIPSFKAEYGDRKIFQTWVQLSGYAANLIKSRLVDIADADQFLRGLLLRYGVRRLERHMHGLEIKDLEGEPQTDVWNLAASDASELLSLTNEKTCTYQRKSGRDLFCMAPSQHDGKAIYTIEGRRCSPTSRAVCRECTLPHTDYICSHLLHPEIGSVAAGGLYQRQVVGALCDQGMSAVREIQQCRAGGHSCWQRLVELEQPAAESISPLGLAESFDVLDAIWRLAFGRNNRLLALSTATGSAALSLGCANRAEFETRLSALADIVDRLKIDSSLLPVGGSQNDNKGSLDKLEQCLLNKLPERHRPAVVDAIRTIRRIRQARNAIQHGITEGGGLTAKLRELGIDDAPPRWSEAWDSIRVQMANALTTIRVELRQWVDSTS
;
A
#
# COMPACT_ATOMS: atom_id res chain seq x y z
N MET A 1 -0.91 7.66 -7.65
CA MET A 1 -1.21 6.22 -7.56
C MET A 1 -2.71 6.13 -7.34
N SER A 2 -3.39 5.17 -7.95
CA SER A 2 -4.81 4.96 -7.65
C SER A 2 -4.88 4.22 -6.34
N ASP A 3 -5.63 4.74 -5.38
CA ASP A 3 -5.80 4.08 -4.08
C ASP A 3 -6.94 3.08 -4.15
N LEU A 4 -6.81 1.97 -3.41
CA LEU A 4 -7.92 1.06 -3.16
C LEU A 4 -8.76 1.60 -2.01
N VAL A 5 -10.03 1.89 -2.28
CA VAL A 5 -10.94 2.58 -1.35
C VAL A 5 -12.14 1.71 -1.06
N ILE A 6 -12.39 1.43 0.22
CA ILE A 6 -13.63 0.87 0.72
C ILE A 6 -14.58 2.01 1.10
N SER A 7 -15.83 1.93 0.65
CA SER A 7 -16.90 2.88 0.99
C SER A 7 -18.14 2.15 1.50
N TYR A 8 -18.92 2.82 2.35
CA TYR A 8 -20.21 2.32 2.81
C TYR A 8 -21.28 2.64 1.76
N ALA A 9 -21.93 1.59 1.23
CA ALA A 9 -22.90 1.70 0.14
C ALA A 9 -24.36 1.75 0.63
N GLY A 10 -24.58 1.96 1.94
CA GLY A 10 -25.90 2.03 2.55
C GLY A 10 -26.35 0.73 3.19
N HIS A 11 -27.62 0.69 3.59
CA HIS A 11 -28.29 -0.53 4.04
C HIS A 11 -29.27 -0.98 2.96
N MET A 12 -29.36 -2.28 2.73
CA MET A 12 -30.33 -2.82 1.77
C MET A 12 -31.59 -3.28 2.53
N PRO A 13 -32.79 -2.83 2.15
CA PRO A 13 -34.02 -3.25 2.82
C PRO A 13 -34.42 -4.70 2.50
N SER A 14 -34.02 -5.23 1.33
CA SER A 14 -34.21 -6.64 0.96
C SER A 14 -33.30 -7.02 -0.22
N TYR A 15 -32.68 -8.21 -0.18
CA TYR A 15 -31.91 -8.74 -1.29
C TYR A 15 -32.85 -9.44 -2.29
N PRO A 16 -32.82 -9.11 -3.60
CA PRO A 16 -33.65 -9.80 -4.58
C PRO A 16 -33.11 -11.22 -4.80
N GLY A 17 -33.83 -12.23 -4.31
CA GLY A 17 -33.54 -13.64 -4.65
C GLY A 17 -33.66 -14.68 -3.54
N LEU A 18 -33.95 -14.31 -2.28
CA LEU A 18 -34.16 -15.29 -1.21
C LEU A 18 -35.45 -15.00 -0.42
N PRO A 19 -36.26 -16.02 -0.08
CA PRO A 19 -37.37 -15.87 0.86
C PRO A 19 -36.78 -15.69 2.26
N VAL A 20 -36.85 -14.47 2.79
CA VAL A 20 -36.27 -14.12 4.09
C VAL A 20 -37.24 -14.50 5.21
N ALA A 21 -37.27 -15.79 5.57
CA ALA A 21 -37.74 -16.19 6.89
C ALA A 21 -36.54 -16.13 7.85
N ASP A 22 -36.65 -15.30 8.89
CA ASP A 22 -35.67 -15.16 10.00
C ASP A 22 -34.31 -14.51 9.67
N MET A 23 -34.30 -13.29 9.11
CA MET A 23 -33.08 -12.46 9.04
C MET A 23 -33.17 -11.21 9.90
N TYR A 24 -32.02 -10.76 10.40
CA TYR A 24 -31.90 -9.49 11.08
C TYR A 24 -32.12 -8.32 10.09
N PRO A 25 -32.96 -7.32 10.40
CA PRO A 25 -33.38 -6.30 9.42
C PRO A 25 -32.28 -5.38 8.90
N TYR A 26 -31.14 -5.28 9.59
CA TYR A 26 -30.06 -4.37 9.19
C TYR A 26 -28.97 -5.14 8.42
N ILE A 27 -28.90 -4.87 7.11
CA ILE A 27 -27.94 -5.48 6.17
C ILE A 27 -27.03 -4.37 5.62
N PRO A 28 -25.85 -4.11 6.23
CA PRO A 28 -24.91 -3.13 5.70
C PRO A 28 -24.28 -3.62 4.41
N SER A 29 -24.12 -2.69 3.46
CA SER A 29 -23.50 -2.88 2.15
C SER A 29 -22.19 -2.12 2.07
N PHE A 30 -21.17 -2.74 1.50
CA PHE A 30 -19.86 -2.15 1.25
C PHE A 30 -19.46 -2.31 -0.20
N LYS A 31 -18.70 -1.34 -0.71
CA LYS A 31 -18.06 -1.43 -2.03
C LYS A 31 -16.58 -1.14 -1.89
N ALA A 32 -15.76 -1.79 -2.71
CA ALA A 32 -14.36 -1.48 -2.89
C ALA A 32 -14.13 -0.99 -4.33
N GLU A 33 -13.40 0.11 -4.47
CA GLU A 33 -13.11 0.79 -5.72
C GLU A 33 -11.60 1.03 -5.86
N TYR A 34 -11.05 0.81 -7.04
CA TYR A 34 -9.65 1.11 -7.37
C TYR A 34 -9.64 2.17 -8.48
N GLY A 35 -9.24 3.39 -8.14
CA GLY A 35 -9.55 4.56 -8.99
C GLY A 35 -11.07 4.71 -9.14
N ASP A 36 -11.56 4.84 -10.37
CA ASP A 36 -13.00 4.99 -10.67
C ASP A 36 -13.72 3.65 -10.90
N ARG A 37 -13.02 2.52 -10.76
CA ARG A 37 -13.56 1.20 -11.06
C ARG A 37 -14.00 0.49 -9.79
N LYS A 38 -15.26 0.02 -9.77
CA LYS A 38 -15.74 -0.92 -8.75
C LYS A 38 -15.07 -2.28 -8.94
N ILE A 39 -14.46 -2.80 -7.88
CA ILE A 39 -13.78 -4.11 -7.88
C ILE A 39 -14.60 -5.14 -7.12
N PHE A 40 -15.20 -4.74 -6.01
CA PHE A 40 -15.91 -5.65 -5.13
C PHE A 40 -17.14 -4.98 -4.51
N GLN A 41 -18.21 -5.74 -4.31
CA GLN A 41 -19.38 -5.32 -3.56
C GLN A 41 -19.87 -6.45 -2.65
N THR A 42 -20.24 -6.12 -1.42
CA THR A 42 -20.69 -7.13 -0.47
C THR A 42 -21.74 -6.64 0.50
N TRP A 43 -22.50 -7.59 1.03
CA TRP A 43 -23.49 -7.40 2.08
C TRP A 43 -23.19 -8.31 3.26
N VAL A 44 -23.33 -7.76 4.47
CA VAL A 44 -23.25 -8.54 5.70
C VAL A 44 -24.65 -8.89 6.17
N GLN A 45 -24.98 -10.18 6.16
CA GLN A 45 -26.30 -10.67 6.51
C GLN A 45 -26.23 -11.48 7.79
N LEU A 46 -27.08 -11.19 8.77
CA LEU A 46 -27.13 -11.92 10.05
C LEU A 46 -28.49 -12.59 10.19
N SER A 47 -28.51 -13.89 10.50
CA SER A 47 -29.76 -14.59 10.81
C SER A 47 -30.45 -13.99 12.05
N GLY A 48 -31.78 -14.02 12.07
CA GLY A 48 -32.59 -13.52 13.18
C GLY A 48 -32.32 -14.29 14.48
N TYR A 49 -32.17 -15.61 14.40
CA TYR A 49 -31.71 -16.44 15.53
C TYR A 49 -30.35 -15.99 16.09
N ALA A 50 -29.33 -15.77 15.24
CA ALA A 50 -28.02 -15.30 15.70
C ALA A 50 -28.08 -13.90 16.30
N ALA A 51 -28.89 -13.00 15.74
CA ALA A 51 -29.12 -11.68 16.29
C ALA A 51 -29.72 -11.73 17.70
N ASN A 52 -30.72 -12.59 17.91
CA ASN A 52 -31.33 -12.79 19.23
C ASN A 52 -30.33 -13.38 20.23
N LEU A 53 -29.54 -14.38 19.80
CA LEU A 53 -28.48 -14.95 20.61
C LEU A 53 -27.46 -13.89 21.05
N ILE A 54 -26.97 -13.06 20.12
CA ILE A 54 -26.00 -12.00 20.44
C ILE A 54 -26.62 -10.97 21.37
N LYS A 55 -27.84 -10.48 21.07
CA LYS A 55 -28.55 -9.51 21.92
C LYS A 55 -28.75 -10.03 23.35
N SER A 56 -29.03 -11.32 23.53
CA SER A 56 -29.14 -11.95 24.86
C SER A 56 -27.83 -11.95 25.67
N ARG A 57 -26.69 -11.70 25.01
CA ARG A 57 -25.37 -11.54 25.64
C ARG A 57 -24.98 -10.08 25.87
N LEU A 58 -25.77 -9.13 25.37
CA LEU A 58 -25.55 -7.68 25.48
C LEU A 58 -26.49 -7.04 26.52
N VAL A 59 -26.91 -7.79 27.55
CA VAL A 59 -28.00 -7.41 28.47
C VAL A 59 -27.79 -6.06 29.17
N ASP A 60 -26.53 -5.68 29.41
CA ASP A 60 -26.17 -4.41 30.07
C ASP A 60 -26.03 -3.22 29.12
N ILE A 61 -26.35 -3.39 27.82
CA ILE A 61 -26.25 -2.35 26.80
C ILE A 61 -27.64 -1.76 26.54
N ALA A 62 -27.82 -0.48 26.87
CA ALA A 62 -29.10 0.23 26.79
C ALA A 62 -29.74 0.20 25.38
N ASP A 63 -28.94 0.12 24.32
CA ASP A 63 -29.41 -0.05 22.94
C ASP A 63 -28.64 -1.19 22.24
N ALA A 64 -29.01 -2.43 22.59
CA ALA A 64 -28.42 -3.62 22.00
C ALA A 64 -28.62 -3.71 20.48
N ASP A 65 -29.65 -3.08 19.91
CA ASP A 65 -29.89 -3.07 18.47
C ASP A 65 -28.89 -2.16 17.76
N GLN A 66 -28.78 -0.90 18.18
CA GLN A 66 -27.80 0.03 17.63
C GLN A 66 -26.37 -0.49 17.81
N PHE A 67 -26.10 -1.12 18.95
CA PHE A 67 -24.81 -1.74 19.20
C PHE A 67 -24.53 -2.90 18.23
N LEU A 68 -25.49 -3.80 18.01
CA LEU A 68 -25.39 -4.89 17.04
C LEU A 68 -25.16 -4.38 15.61
N ARG A 69 -25.84 -3.31 15.19
CA ARG A 69 -25.58 -2.67 13.88
C ARG A 69 -24.12 -2.21 13.77
N GLY A 70 -23.59 -1.61 14.84
CA GLY A 70 -22.18 -1.24 14.94
C GLY A 70 -21.22 -2.43 14.81
N LEU A 71 -21.56 -3.58 15.40
CA LEU A 71 -20.77 -4.81 15.27
C LEU A 71 -20.77 -5.33 13.83
N LEU A 72 -21.92 -5.33 13.15
CA LEU A 72 -22.01 -5.75 11.76
C LEU A 72 -21.21 -4.84 10.82
N LEU A 73 -21.23 -3.53 11.06
CA LEU A 73 -20.40 -2.58 10.32
C LEU A 73 -18.90 -2.86 10.53
N ARG A 74 -18.46 -3.02 11.79
CA ARG A 74 -17.05 -3.32 12.12
C ARG A 74 -16.60 -4.66 11.54
N TYR A 75 -17.44 -5.68 11.62
CA TYR A 75 -17.17 -6.97 11.00
C TYR A 75 -17.02 -6.85 9.48
N GLY A 76 -17.95 -6.15 8.82
CA GLY A 76 -17.93 -5.94 7.38
C GLY A 76 -16.66 -5.23 6.92
N VAL A 77 -16.28 -4.13 7.57
CA VAL A 77 -15.04 -3.40 7.25
C VAL A 77 -13.82 -4.29 7.45
N ARG A 78 -13.68 -4.96 8.60
CA ARG A 78 -12.51 -5.82 8.88
C ARG A 78 -12.37 -6.99 7.90
N ARG A 79 -13.49 -7.64 7.57
CA ARG A 79 -13.49 -8.76 6.62
C ARG A 79 -13.18 -8.28 5.21
N LEU A 80 -13.71 -7.12 4.81
CA LEU A 80 -13.42 -6.53 3.50
C LEU A 80 -11.98 -6.07 3.39
N GLU A 81 -11.44 -5.38 4.39
CA GLU A 81 -10.02 -5.02 4.43
C GLU A 81 -9.13 -6.25 4.28
N ARG A 82 -9.41 -7.32 5.03
CA ARG A 82 -8.64 -8.57 4.93
C ARG A 82 -8.74 -9.21 3.55
N HIS A 83 -9.94 -9.21 2.96
CA HIS A 83 -10.15 -9.73 1.62
C HIS A 83 -9.35 -8.91 0.59
N MET A 84 -9.36 -7.59 0.71
CA MET A 84 -8.65 -6.67 -0.17
C MET A 84 -7.12 -6.74 -0.02
N HIS A 85 -6.59 -6.90 1.20
CA HIS A 85 -5.15 -7.08 1.41
C HIS A 85 -4.60 -8.34 0.72
N GLY A 86 -5.42 -9.36 0.51
CA GLY A 86 -5.02 -10.58 -0.18
C GLY A 86 -5.04 -10.48 -1.71
N LEU A 87 -5.43 -9.34 -2.28
CA LEU A 87 -5.48 -9.15 -3.73
C LEU A 87 -4.19 -8.53 -4.25
N GLU A 88 -3.68 -9.05 -5.36
CA GLU A 88 -2.64 -8.39 -6.14
C GLU A 88 -3.26 -7.40 -7.15
N ILE A 89 -2.47 -6.45 -7.67
CA ILE A 89 -2.93 -5.48 -8.68
C ILE A 89 -3.54 -6.19 -9.91
N LYS A 90 -2.97 -7.33 -10.33
CA LYS A 90 -3.48 -8.15 -11.45
C LYS A 90 -4.90 -8.68 -11.19
N ASP A 91 -5.27 -8.91 -9.93
CA ASP A 91 -6.60 -9.41 -9.56
C ASP A 91 -7.67 -8.31 -9.66
N LEU A 92 -7.26 -7.03 -9.73
CA LEU A 92 -8.14 -5.87 -9.85
C LEU A 92 -8.59 -5.61 -11.32
N GLU A 93 -7.99 -6.30 -12.29
CA GLU A 93 -8.32 -6.10 -13.70
C GLU A 93 -9.56 -6.89 -14.16
N GLY A 94 -10.07 -7.82 -13.35
CA GLY A 94 -11.23 -8.67 -13.62
C GLY A 94 -12.60 -8.05 -13.32
N GLU A 95 -13.68 -8.68 -13.80
CA GLU A 95 -15.06 -8.22 -13.59
C GLU A 95 -15.38 -7.97 -12.10
N PRO A 96 -16.17 -6.92 -11.77
CA PRO A 96 -16.49 -6.60 -10.39
C PRO A 96 -17.17 -7.78 -9.69
N GLN A 97 -16.55 -8.25 -8.61
CA GLN A 97 -17.10 -9.36 -7.84
C GLN A 97 -18.17 -8.89 -6.87
N THR A 98 -19.12 -9.77 -6.61
CA THR A 98 -20.27 -9.49 -5.74
C THR A 98 -20.48 -10.68 -4.82
N ASP A 99 -20.53 -10.46 -3.50
CA ASP A 99 -20.60 -11.54 -2.50
C ASP A 99 -21.56 -11.21 -1.34
N VAL A 100 -22.16 -12.24 -0.74
CA VAL A 100 -23.04 -12.09 0.44
C VAL A 100 -22.45 -12.88 1.60
N TRP A 101 -22.06 -12.18 2.66
CA TRP A 101 -21.52 -12.78 3.86
C TRP A 101 -22.63 -13.10 4.85
N ASN A 102 -23.07 -14.36 4.80
CA ASN A 102 -24.09 -14.90 5.69
C ASN A 102 -23.47 -15.29 7.04
N LEU A 103 -23.99 -14.69 8.11
CA LEU A 103 -23.60 -14.93 9.50
C LEU A 103 -24.72 -15.68 10.22
N ALA A 104 -24.34 -16.82 10.79
CA ALA A 104 -25.19 -17.72 11.55
C ALA A 104 -24.81 -17.68 13.04
N ALA A 105 -25.45 -18.53 13.84
CA ALA A 105 -25.17 -18.63 15.28
C ALA A 105 -23.72 -19.03 15.58
N SER A 106 -23.07 -19.78 14.68
CA SER A 106 -21.65 -20.13 14.77
C SER A 106 -20.73 -18.91 14.82
N ASP A 107 -21.12 -17.81 14.16
CA ASP A 107 -20.32 -16.59 14.04
C ASP A 107 -20.52 -15.62 15.22
N ALA A 108 -21.43 -15.95 16.15
CA ALA A 108 -21.74 -15.10 17.29
C ALA A 108 -20.50 -14.83 18.18
N SER A 109 -19.62 -15.82 18.31
CA SER A 109 -18.37 -15.68 19.08
C SER A 109 -17.43 -14.63 18.48
N GLU A 110 -17.30 -14.60 17.15
CA GLU A 110 -16.48 -13.61 16.44
C GLU A 110 -17.08 -12.20 16.60
N LEU A 111 -18.38 -12.04 16.41
CA LEU A 111 -19.06 -10.75 16.61
C LEU A 111 -18.96 -10.26 18.05
N LEU A 112 -19.12 -11.15 19.04
CA LEU A 112 -18.97 -10.81 20.45
C LEU A 112 -17.52 -10.45 20.82
N SER A 113 -16.53 -11.01 20.14
CA SER A 113 -15.12 -10.64 20.36
C SER A 113 -14.84 -9.16 20.07
N LEU A 114 -15.63 -8.55 19.16
CA LEU A 114 -15.51 -7.13 18.83
C LEU A 114 -15.98 -6.21 19.96
N THR A 115 -16.68 -6.72 20.97
CA THR A 115 -17.30 -5.91 22.05
C THR A 115 -16.32 -5.54 23.17
N ASN A 116 -15.28 -6.35 23.39
CA ASN A 116 -14.53 -6.32 24.64
C ASN A 116 -13.58 -5.13 24.77
N GLU A 117 -12.99 -4.65 23.66
CA GLU A 117 -11.99 -3.59 23.70
C GLU A 117 -12.18 -2.57 22.58
N LYS A 118 -11.97 -1.30 22.93
CA LYS A 118 -11.83 -0.24 21.94
C LYS A 118 -10.48 -0.39 21.24
N THR A 119 -10.52 -0.72 19.95
CA THR A 119 -9.35 -0.71 19.07
C THR A 119 -9.02 0.76 18.77
N CYS A 120 -7.92 1.27 19.34
CA CYS A 120 -7.49 2.66 19.16
C CYS A 120 -5.97 2.73 19.04
N THR A 121 -5.47 3.11 17.86
CA THR A 121 -4.03 3.25 17.58
C THR A 121 -3.35 4.37 18.37
N TYR A 122 -4.12 5.27 18.97
CA TYR A 122 -3.61 6.32 19.86
C TYR A 122 -3.42 5.83 21.30
N GLN A 123 -3.72 4.58 21.62
CA GLN A 123 -3.39 3.98 22.92
C GLN A 123 -1.94 3.51 22.93
N ARG A 124 -1.16 3.95 23.91
CA ARG A 124 0.20 3.46 24.15
C ARG A 124 0.30 2.90 25.55
N LYS A 125 0.80 1.65 25.67
CA LYS A 125 1.11 1.02 26.94
C LYS A 125 2.58 1.30 27.29
N SER A 126 2.83 1.69 28.54
CA SER A 126 4.18 1.80 29.10
C SER A 126 4.18 1.16 30.49
N GLY A 127 4.84 0.02 30.61
CA GLY A 127 4.75 -0.81 31.82
C GLY A 127 3.30 -1.26 32.10
N ARG A 128 2.77 -0.86 33.26
CA ARG A 128 1.38 -1.13 33.68
C ARG A 128 0.40 -0.06 33.24
N ASP A 129 0.90 1.11 32.83
CA ASP A 129 0.08 2.27 32.55
C ASP A 129 -0.32 2.34 31.07
N LEU A 130 -1.48 2.96 30.83
CA LEU A 130 -2.03 3.20 29.50
C LEU A 130 -2.15 4.71 29.28
N PHE A 131 -1.72 5.16 28.11
CA PHE A 131 -1.71 6.57 27.74
C PHE A 131 -2.48 6.80 26.43
N CYS A 132 -3.14 7.95 26.34
CA CYS A 132 -3.65 8.49 25.09
C CYS A 132 -2.57 9.38 24.46
N MET A 133 -2.16 9.05 23.23
CA MET A 133 -1.14 9.74 22.45
C MET A 133 -1.69 10.88 21.58
N ALA A 134 -2.99 11.16 21.69
CA ALA A 134 -3.70 12.18 20.93
C ALA A 134 -4.30 13.29 21.84
N PRO A 135 -3.63 13.74 22.91
CA PRO A 135 -4.24 14.74 23.77
C PRO A 135 -4.38 16.09 23.05
N SER A 136 -5.47 16.81 23.32
CA SER A 136 -5.60 18.19 22.88
C SER A 136 -4.58 19.08 23.60
N GLN A 137 -4.25 20.23 23.00
CA GLN A 137 -3.31 21.16 23.62
C GLN A 137 -3.78 21.65 25.00
N HIS A 138 -5.10 21.75 25.16
CA HIS A 138 -5.79 22.18 26.37
C HIS A 138 -6.11 21.03 27.35
N ASP A 139 -5.68 19.81 27.07
CA ASP A 139 -5.88 18.71 28.00
C ASP A 139 -4.98 18.86 29.24
N GLY A 140 -5.58 19.28 30.35
CA GLY A 140 -4.88 19.45 31.63
C GLY A 140 -4.32 18.15 32.23
N LYS A 141 -4.66 16.98 31.68
CA LYS A 141 -4.09 15.68 32.07
C LYS A 141 -2.92 15.24 31.18
N ALA A 142 -2.58 15.99 30.14
CA ALA A 142 -1.46 15.72 29.24
C ALA A 142 -0.12 16.18 29.82
N ILE A 143 0.28 15.52 30.92
CA ILE A 143 1.46 15.85 31.73
C ILE A 143 2.66 14.93 31.50
N TYR A 144 2.49 13.88 30.68
CA TYR A 144 3.56 12.92 30.36
C TYR A 144 4.08 13.12 28.95
N THR A 145 5.30 12.65 28.71
CA THR A 145 5.90 12.62 27.38
C THR A 145 6.44 11.23 27.08
N ILE A 146 6.03 10.65 25.95
CA ILE A 146 6.52 9.37 25.44
C ILE A 146 7.04 9.62 24.02
N GLU A 147 8.30 9.26 23.75
CA GLU A 147 8.94 9.46 22.43
C GLU A 147 8.86 10.93 21.95
N GLY A 148 9.01 11.89 22.88
CA GLY A 148 8.92 13.32 22.58
C GLY A 148 7.50 13.84 22.33
N ARG A 149 6.46 13.00 22.42
CA ARG A 149 5.05 13.39 22.25
C ARG A 149 4.33 13.52 23.59
N ARG A 150 3.55 14.59 23.76
CA ARG A 150 2.66 14.74 24.92
C ARG A 150 1.63 13.62 24.93
N CYS A 151 1.35 13.09 26.11
CA CYS A 151 0.37 12.05 26.31
C CYS A 151 -0.32 12.19 27.65
N SER A 152 -1.50 11.59 27.75
CA SER A 152 -2.35 11.71 28.94
C SER A 152 -2.73 10.35 29.50
N PRO A 153 -2.72 10.17 30.83
CA PRO A 153 -3.12 8.91 31.45
C PRO A 153 -4.55 8.53 31.08
N THR A 154 -4.76 7.28 30.72
CA THR A 154 -6.06 6.73 30.41
C THR A 154 -6.18 5.30 30.96
N SER A 155 -7.36 4.71 30.82
CA SER A 155 -7.61 3.30 31.13
C SER A 155 -8.48 2.69 30.04
N ARG A 156 -8.61 1.36 30.05
CA ARG A 156 -9.51 0.67 29.11
C ARG A 156 -10.96 1.16 29.24
N ALA A 157 -11.44 1.36 30.47
CA ALA A 157 -12.77 1.90 30.75
C ALA A 157 -12.92 3.32 30.20
N VAL A 158 -11.97 4.21 30.50
CA VAL A 158 -12.00 5.60 30.02
C VAL A 158 -11.93 5.67 28.48
N CYS A 159 -11.13 4.82 27.86
CA CYS A 159 -11.07 4.74 26.40
C CYS A 159 -12.37 4.22 25.81
N ARG A 160 -13.02 3.21 26.40
CA ARG A 160 -14.28 2.63 25.89
C ARG A 160 -15.36 3.70 25.70
N GLU A 161 -15.44 4.64 26.65
CA GLU A 161 -16.41 5.74 26.63
C GLU A 161 -15.98 6.92 25.72
N CYS A 162 -14.77 6.89 25.14
CA CYS A 162 -14.31 7.94 24.24
C CYS A 162 -15.10 7.95 22.94
N THR A 163 -15.51 9.13 22.48
CA THR A 163 -16.33 9.31 21.28
C THR A 163 -15.59 9.11 19.95
N LEU A 164 -14.25 8.97 19.97
CA LEU A 164 -13.48 8.66 18.76
C LEU A 164 -13.92 7.28 18.25
N PRO A 165 -14.29 7.11 16.97
CA PRO A 165 -14.58 5.79 16.44
C PRO A 165 -13.38 4.85 16.59
N HIS A 166 -13.64 3.54 16.59
CA HIS A 166 -12.55 2.58 16.70
C HIS A 166 -11.69 2.59 15.42
N THR A 167 -10.39 2.39 15.57
CA THR A 167 -9.44 2.43 14.45
C THR A 167 -9.78 1.42 13.36
N ASP A 168 -10.41 0.29 13.70
CA ASP A 168 -10.78 -0.75 12.73
C ASP A 168 -11.98 -0.38 11.83
N TYR A 169 -12.61 0.79 12.03
CA TYR A 169 -13.70 1.26 11.14
C TYR A 169 -13.85 2.80 11.07
N ILE A 170 -12.92 3.55 11.66
CA ILE A 170 -12.81 5.00 11.49
C ILE A 170 -12.43 5.35 10.04
N CYS A 171 -12.88 6.51 9.56
CA CYS A 171 -12.52 7.05 8.24
C CYS A 171 -11.00 7.22 8.13
N SER A 172 -10.40 6.80 7.01
CA SER A 172 -8.96 7.02 6.75
C SER A 172 -8.61 8.49 6.60
N HIS A 173 -9.56 9.32 6.16
CA HIS A 173 -9.36 10.77 6.00
C HIS A 173 -9.50 11.57 7.29
N LEU A 174 -9.80 10.92 8.43
CA LEU A 174 -9.79 11.59 9.74
C LEU A 174 -8.36 11.60 10.28
N LEU A 175 -7.75 12.78 10.28
CA LEU A 175 -6.38 13.00 10.71
C LEU A 175 -6.33 13.79 12.02
N HIS A 176 -5.26 13.57 12.78
CA HIS A 176 -4.91 14.37 13.97
C HIS A 176 -6.08 14.59 14.95
N PRO A 177 -6.74 13.52 15.46
CA PRO A 177 -7.75 13.70 16.48
C PRO A 177 -7.12 14.32 17.73
N GLU A 178 -7.87 15.21 18.36
CA GLU A 178 -7.50 15.87 19.61
C GLU A 178 -8.46 15.43 20.71
N ILE A 179 -7.92 14.87 21.79
CA ILE A 179 -8.69 14.28 22.89
C ILE A 179 -8.53 15.13 24.15
N GLY A 180 -9.63 15.73 24.61
CA GLY A 180 -9.71 16.45 25.87
C GLY A 180 -10.12 15.56 27.05
N SER A 181 -9.81 16.01 28.27
CA SER A 181 -10.39 15.46 29.50
C SER A 181 -11.58 16.29 29.93
N VAL A 182 -12.71 15.64 30.21
CA VAL A 182 -13.90 16.27 30.80
C VAL A 182 -14.15 15.65 32.17
N ALA A 183 -14.29 16.46 33.22
CA ALA A 183 -14.64 15.99 34.54
C ALA A 183 -16.17 15.90 34.67
N ALA A 184 -16.69 14.71 35.01
CA ALA A 184 -18.10 14.47 35.25
C ALA A 184 -18.26 13.60 36.50
N GLY A 185 -18.88 14.16 37.56
CA GLY A 185 -19.19 13.40 38.79
C GLY A 185 -17.97 12.83 39.53
N GLY A 186 -16.80 13.48 39.47
CA GLY A 186 -15.56 13.01 40.10
C GLY A 186 -14.77 11.98 39.29
N LEU A 187 -15.34 11.49 38.19
CA LEU A 187 -14.65 10.70 37.17
C LEU A 187 -14.25 11.61 36.01
N TYR A 188 -13.16 11.27 35.31
CA TYR A 188 -12.80 11.96 34.07
C TYR A 188 -13.11 11.07 32.87
N GLN A 189 -13.69 11.67 31.84
CA GLN A 189 -13.97 11.07 30.56
C GLN A 189 -13.07 11.68 29.49
N ARG A 190 -12.88 10.96 28.39
CA ARG A 190 -12.12 11.40 27.23
C ARG A 190 -13.08 11.73 26.12
N GLN A 191 -13.03 12.95 25.60
CA GLN A 191 -13.87 13.37 24.49
C GLN A 191 -13.01 13.89 23.34
N VAL A 192 -13.40 13.57 22.11
CA VAL A 192 -12.78 14.21 20.96
C VAL A 192 -13.24 15.66 20.88
N VAL A 193 -12.29 16.59 20.88
CA VAL A 193 -12.55 18.04 20.84
C VAL A 193 -12.19 18.66 19.49
N GLY A 194 -11.41 17.94 18.67
CA GLY A 194 -10.99 18.39 17.34
C GLY A 194 -10.46 17.24 16.50
N ALA A 195 -10.45 17.43 15.19
CA ALA A 195 -9.79 16.59 14.20
C ALA A 195 -9.69 17.36 12.88
N LEU A 196 -8.84 16.90 11.97
CA LEU A 196 -8.75 17.40 10.60
C LEU A 196 -9.31 16.37 9.63
N CYS A 197 -9.86 16.85 8.51
CA CYS A 197 -10.21 16.00 7.37
C CYS A 197 -9.22 16.25 6.25
N ASP A 198 -8.56 15.19 5.79
CA ASP A 198 -7.59 15.27 4.68
C ASP A 198 -8.23 15.79 3.38
N GLN A 199 -9.50 15.45 3.17
CA GLN A 199 -10.29 15.93 2.03
C GLN A 199 -10.95 17.30 2.26
N GLY A 200 -10.73 17.95 3.40
CA GLY A 200 -11.33 19.25 3.72
C GLY A 200 -12.85 19.23 3.97
N MET A 201 -13.44 18.06 4.21
CA MET A 201 -14.88 17.92 4.42
C MET A 201 -15.33 18.51 5.76
N SER A 202 -16.33 19.40 5.73
CA SER A 202 -16.89 20.02 6.95
C SER A 202 -17.61 19.05 7.88
N ALA A 203 -18.03 17.89 7.35
CA ALA A 203 -18.66 16.80 8.11
C ALA A 203 -17.81 16.33 9.30
N VAL A 204 -16.48 16.52 9.26
CA VAL A 204 -15.57 16.20 10.36
C VAL A 204 -15.92 16.90 11.67
N ARG A 205 -16.74 17.96 11.66
CA ARG A 205 -17.27 18.59 12.90
C ARG A 205 -18.06 17.62 13.77
N GLU A 206 -18.67 16.59 13.19
CA GLU A 206 -19.31 15.49 13.90
C GLU A 206 -18.39 14.25 13.90
N ILE A 207 -17.27 14.35 14.61
CA ILE A 207 -16.17 13.37 14.59
C ILE A 207 -16.64 11.93 14.90
N GLN A 208 -17.60 11.78 15.81
CA GLN A 208 -18.20 10.50 16.16
C GLN A 208 -18.91 9.80 14.98
N GLN A 209 -19.24 10.54 13.92
CA GLN A 209 -19.85 10.02 12.68
C GLN A 209 -18.81 9.75 11.58
N CYS A 210 -17.52 10.02 11.79
CA CYS A 210 -16.44 9.67 10.86
C CYS A 210 -16.11 8.16 10.90
N ARG A 211 -17.12 7.33 10.67
CA ARG A 211 -17.09 5.87 10.76
C ARG A 211 -18.04 5.26 9.73
N ALA A 212 -17.85 3.98 9.41
CA ALA A 212 -18.76 3.29 8.50
C ALA A 212 -20.22 3.41 8.99
N GLY A 213 -21.14 3.74 8.10
CA GLY A 213 -22.55 3.97 8.43
C GLY A 213 -22.87 5.32 9.10
N GLY A 214 -21.88 6.18 9.34
CA GLY A 214 -22.06 7.56 9.80
C GLY A 214 -22.20 8.52 8.61
N HIS A 215 -21.15 9.26 8.32
CA HIS A 215 -21.13 10.19 7.18
C HIS A 215 -21.12 9.48 5.83
N SER A 216 -21.81 10.06 4.84
CA SER A 216 -21.84 9.55 3.45
C SER A 216 -20.48 9.63 2.75
N CYS A 217 -19.60 10.56 3.18
CA CYS A 217 -18.24 10.68 2.68
C CYS A 217 -17.24 9.74 3.38
N TRP A 218 -17.70 8.81 4.23
CA TRP A 218 -16.80 7.86 4.87
C TRP A 218 -16.09 6.98 3.83
N GLN A 219 -14.77 6.92 3.94
CA GLN A 219 -13.90 6.09 3.11
C GLN A 219 -12.82 5.44 3.97
N ARG A 220 -12.41 4.26 3.55
CA ARG A 220 -11.33 3.50 4.15
C ARG A 220 -10.32 3.13 3.07
N LEU A 221 -9.14 3.75 3.14
CA LEU A 221 -8.02 3.44 2.26
C LEU A 221 -7.41 2.11 2.68
N VAL A 222 -7.18 1.24 1.72
CA VAL A 222 -6.51 -0.04 1.90
C VAL A 222 -5.16 0.05 1.19
N GLU A 223 -4.10 -0.09 1.96
CA GLU A 223 -2.76 -0.25 1.40
C GLU A 223 -2.68 -1.65 0.81
N LEU A 224 -2.54 -1.74 -0.51
CA LEU A 224 -2.26 -3.00 -1.17
C LEU A 224 -0.84 -3.41 -0.81
N GLU A 225 -0.69 -4.59 -0.21
CA GLU A 225 0.62 -5.15 0.05
C GLU A 225 1.29 -5.40 -1.30
N GLN A 226 2.28 -4.58 -1.63
CA GLN A 226 3.11 -4.88 -2.79
C GLN A 226 3.80 -6.21 -2.49
N PRO A 227 3.75 -7.19 -3.41
CA PRO A 227 4.40 -8.47 -3.16
C PRO A 227 5.85 -8.19 -2.79
N ALA A 228 6.25 -8.62 -1.60
CA ALA A 228 7.62 -8.49 -1.15
C ALA A 228 8.51 -9.08 -2.25
N ALA A 229 9.40 -8.24 -2.79
CA ALA A 229 10.26 -8.64 -3.88
C ALA A 229 11.02 -9.90 -3.46
N GLU A 230 10.85 -11.01 -4.20
CA GLU A 230 11.53 -12.27 -3.88
C GLU A 230 13.02 -12.01 -3.74
N SER A 231 13.62 -12.46 -2.63
CA SER A 231 15.04 -12.22 -2.38
C SER A 231 15.86 -12.90 -3.49
N ILE A 232 16.59 -12.12 -4.27
CA ILE A 232 17.53 -12.67 -5.25
C ILE A 232 18.87 -12.99 -4.57
N SER A 233 19.60 -13.96 -5.14
CA SER A 233 21.00 -14.24 -4.77
C SER A 233 21.83 -12.95 -4.79
N PRO A 234 22.82 -12.77 -3.90
CA PRO A 234 23.74 -11.64 -3.97
C PRO A 234 24.40 -11.45 -5.34
N LEU A 235 24.60 -12.53 -6.09
CA LEU A 235 25.16 -12.51 -7.45
C LEU A 235 24.09 -12.35 -8.54
N GLY A 236 22.80 -12.47 -8.21
CA GLY A 236 21.70 -12.58 -9.18
C GLY A 236 21.57 -11.37 -10.12
N LEU A 237 21.90 -10.16 -9.64
CA LEU A 237 21.92 -8.97 -10.50
C LEU A 237 23.09 -9.01 -11.49
N ALA A 238 24.28 -9.40 -11.05
CA ALA A 238 25.44 -9.52 -11.94
C ALA A 238 25.21 -10.61 -13.00
N GLU A 239 24.67 -11.75 -12.59
CA GLU A 239 24.28 -12.84 -13.49
C GLU A 239 23.23 -12.39 -14.52
N SER A 240 22.24 -11.59 -14.09
CA SER A 240 21.21 -11.06 -14.99
C SER A 240 21.79 -10.18 -16.10
N PHE A 241 22.82 -9.39 -15.79
CA PHE A 241 23.59 -8.63 -16.78
C PHE A 241 24.36 -9.54 -17.74
N ASP A 242 25.10 -10.53 -17.22
CA ASP A 242 25.88 -11.46 -18.05
C ASP A 242 24.99 -12.25 -19.03
N VAL A 243 23.85 -12.73 -18.54
CA VAL A 243 22.89 -13.47 -19.37
C VAL A 243 22.25 -12.55 -20.42
N LEU A 244 21.92 -11.30 -20.08
CA LEU A 244 21.40 -10.35 -21.05
C LEU A 244 22.42 -10.07 -22.17
N ASP A 245 23.70 -9.87 -21.85
CA ASP A 245 24.75 -9.69 -22.87
C ASP A 245 24.91 -10.92 -23.76
N ALA A 246 24.83 -12.13 -23.19
CA ALA A 246 24.89 -13.36 -23.96
C ALA A 246 23.73 -13.47 -24.97
N ILE A 247 22.49 -13.20 -24.54
CA ILE A 247 21.32 -13.19 -25.43
C ILE A 247 21.39 -12.06 -26.44
N TRP A 248 21.90 -10.88 -26.06
CA TRP A 248 22.09 -9.77 -26.98
C TRP A 248 23.06 -10.12 -28.11
N ARG A 249 24.17 -10.79 -27.80
CA ARG A 249 25.16 -11.26 -28.79
C ARG A 249 24.62 -12.38 -29.67
N LEU A 250 23.67 -13.16 -29.17
CA LEU A 250 22.94 -14.13 -29.99
C LEU A 250 22.01 -13.40 -30.97
N ALA A 251 21.24 -12.43 -30.47
CA ALA A 251 20.26 -11.66 -31.21
C ALA A 251 20.85 -10.75 -32.30
N PHE A 252 21.96 -10.07 -32.01
CA PHE A 252 22.53 -9.05 -32.89
C PHE A 252 23.92 -9.39 -33.41
N GLY A 253 24.44 -10.58 -33.10
CA GLY A 253 25.74 -11.06 -33.57
C GLY A 253 26.85 -10.95 -32.53
N ARG A 254 27.81 -11.90 -32.61
CA ARG A 254 28.81 -12.17 -31.56
C ARG A 254 29.72 -10.99 -31.21
N ASN A 255 29.88 -10.05 -32.13
CA ASN A 255 30.73 -8.85 -31.98
C ASN A 255 30.00 -7.67 -31.34
N ASN A 256 28.66 -7.71 -31.29
CA ASN A 256 27.83 -6.69 -30.67
C ASN A 256 27.67 -7.00 -29.19
N ARG A 257 28.63 -6.58 -28.36
CA ARG A 257 28.50 -6.66 -26.89
C ARG A 257 27.67 -5.50 -26.37
N LEU A 258 26.69 -5.81 -25.54
CA LEU A 258 25.88 -4.83 -24.83
C LEU A 258 26.63 -4.30 -23.61
N LEU A 259 27.32 -5.18 -22.89
CA LEU A 259 28.07 -4.83 -21.68
C LEU A 259 29.56 -4.67 -21.98
N ALA A 260 30.08 -3.50 -21.60
CA ALA A 260 31.51 -3.21 -21.56
C ALA A 260 31.89 -2.84 -20.12
N LEU A 261 32.13 -3.85 -19.30
CA LEU A 261 32.58 -3.64 -17.92
C LEU A 261 33.97 -3.00 -17.94
N SER A 262 34.07 -1.84 -17.29
CA SER A 262 35.32 -1.07 -17.26
C SER A 262 36.21 -1.42 -16.07
N THR A 263 35.60 -1.83 -14.95
CA THR A 263 36.30 -2.17 -13.72
C THR A 263 35.62 -3.36 -13.05
N ALA A 264 36.41 -4.28 -12.50
CA ALA A 264 35.90 -5.39 -11.70
C ALA A 264 35.19 -4.90 -10.42
N THR A 265 35.63 -3.76 -9.88
CA THR A 265 35.09 -3.16 -8.66
C THR A 265 33.63 -2.73 -8.81
N GLY A 266 33.24 -2.18 -9.96
CA GLY A 266 31.85 -1.79 -10.22
C GLY A 266 30.90 -2.98 -10.21
N SER A 267 31.30 -4.10 -10.84
CA SER A 267 30.52 -5.33 -10.85
C SER A 267 30.46 -5.99 -9.47
N ALA A 268 31.59 -6.06 -8.75
CA ALA A 268 31.62 -6.62 -7.40
C ALA A 268 30.74 -5.82 -6.42
N ALA A 269 30.67 -4.51 -6.59
CA ALA A 269 29.83 -3.65 -5.77
C ALA A 269 28.34 -4.02 -5.85
N LEU A 270 27.86 -4.59 -6.96
CA LEU A 270 26.45 -5.00 -7.09
C LEU A 270 26.04 -6.13 -6.13
N SER A 271 27.01 -6.93 -5.68
CA SER A 271 26.75 -8.08 -4.82
C SER A 271 26.86 -7.80 -3.34
N LEU A 272 27.43 -6.65 -2.99
CA LEU A 272 27.58 -6.22 -1.61
C LEU A 272 26.27 -5.64 -1.09
N GLY A 273 25.93 -5.96 0.15
CA GLY A 273 24.85 -5.27 0.87
C GLY A 273 25.20 -3.81 1.19
N CYS A 274 24.27 -3.13 1.84
CA CYS A 274 24.49 -1.84 2.47
C CYS A 274 23.82 -1.79 3.85
N ALA A 275 24.48 -1.16 4.82
CA ALA A 275 23.96 -0.97 6.18
C ALA A 275 23.53 0.49 6.42
N ASN A 276 24.03 1.42 5.61
CA ASN A 276 23.80 2.85 5.78
C ASN A 276 23.63 3.55 4.43
N ARG A 277 23.22 4.83 4.51
CA ARG A 277 22.97 5.69 3.34
C ARG A 277 24.17 5.83 2.42
N ALA A 278 25.37 6.06 2.95
CA ALA A 278 26.57 6.29 2.12
C ALA A 278 26.94 5.04 1.29
N GLU A 279 26.81 3.85 1.90
CA GLU A 279 26.95 2.59 1.19
C GLU A 279 25.87 2.43 0.12
N PHE A 280 24.60 2.68 0.45
CA PHE A 280 23.50 2.65 -0.52
C PHE A 280 23.76 3.55 -1.73
N GLU A 281 24.19 4.79 -1.50
CA GLU A 281 24.54 5.75 -2.56
C GLU A 281 25.70 5.24 -3.43
N THR A 282 26.70 4.61 -2.82
CA THR A 282 27.83 3.98 -3.52
C THR A 282 27.36 2.83 -4.41
N ARG A 283 26.49 1.94 -3.90
CA ARG A 283 25.93 0.81 -4.66
C ARG A 283 25.09 1.28 -5.84
N LEU A 284 24.22 2.25 -5.59
CA LEU A 284 23.36 2.82 -6.61
C LEU A 284 24.15 3.57 -7.69
N SER A 285 25.24 4.23 -7.32
CA SER A 285 26.17 4.85 -8.28
C SER A 285 26.88 3.81 -9.15
N ALA A 286 27.38 2.72 -8.56
CA ALA A 286 27.99 1.63 -9.32
C ALA A 286 27.01 0.99 -10.33
N LEU A 287 25.75 0.82 -9.92
CA LEU A 287 24.70 0.34 -10.81
C LEU A 287 24.43 1.32 -11.97
N ALA A 288 24.28 2.61 -11.68
CA ALA A 288 24.06 3.64 -12.70
C ALA A 288 25.23 3.71 -13.70
N ASP A 289 26.47 3.59 -13.24
CA ASP A 289 27.65 3.59 -14.10
C ASP A 289 27.69 2.40 -15.07
N ILE A 290 27.19 1.22 -14.66
CA ILE A 290 27.06 0.06 -15.53
C ILE A 290 25.99 0.31 -16.60
N VAL A 291 24.84 0.86 -16.21
CA VAL A 291 23.73 1.19 -17.13
C VAL A 291 24.15 2.26 -18.14
N ASP A 292 24.86 3.29 -17.70
CA ASP A 292 25.31 4.38 -18.56
C ASP A 292 26.38 3.95 -19.57
N ARG A 293 27.01 2.79 -19.35
CA ARG A 293 28.02 2.18 -20.23
C ARG A 293 27.47 1.10 -21.16
N LEU A 294 26.16 0.86 -21.17
CA LEU A 294 25.55 -0.03 -22.17
C LEU A 294 25.89 0.45 -23.57
N LYS A 295 26.48 -0.44 -24.38
CA LYS A 295 26.97 -0.13 -25.73
C LYS A 295 26.00 -0.67 -26.77
N ILE A 296 25.36 0.24 -27.49
CA ILE A 296 24.47 -0.09 -28.60
C ILE A 296 25.17 0.38 -29.88
N ASP A 297 25.43 -0.56 -30.80
CA ASP A 297 26.04 -0.24 -32.08
C ASP A 297 25.11 0.64 -32.93
N SER A 298 25.65 1.68 -33.56
CA SER A 298 24.87 2.62 -34.37
C SER A 298 24.17 1.96 -35.55
N SER A 299 24.68 0.82 -36.05
CA SER A 299 24.04 0.03 -37.11
C SER A 299 22.73 -0.64 -36.69
N LEU A 300 22.47 -0.75 -35.38
CA LEU A 300 21.23 -1.34 -34.86
C LEU A 300 20.12 -0.30 -34.69
N LEU A 301 20.46 0.99 -34.74
CA LEU A 301 19.53 2.11 -34.59
C LEU A 301 18.77 2.39 -35.89
N PRO A 302 17.56 2.96 -35.82
CA PRO A 302 16.80 3.33 -37.02
C PRO A 302 17.52 4.41 -37.86
N VAL A 303 17.53 4.22 -39.18
CA VAL A 303 18.12 5.18 -40.13
C VAL A 303 17.23 6.42 -40.21
N GLY A 304 17.79 7.60 -39.91
CA GLY A 304 17.08 8.88 -39.98
C GLY A 304 16.52 9.41 -38.66
N GLY A 305 16.77 8.75 -37.52
CA GLY A 305 16.50 9.32 -36.21
C GLY A 305 17.32 10.58 -35.96
N SER A 306 16.74 11.62 -35.34
CA SER A 306 17.47 12.84 -35.04
C SER A 306 18.61 12.52 -34.06
N GLN A 307 19.85 12.96 -34.35
CA GLN A 307 20.98 12.74 -33.42
C GLN A 307 20.74 13.38 -32.04
N ASN A 308 19.79 14.33 -31.95
CA ASN A 308 19.43 15.04 -30.72
C ASN A 308 18.50 14.23 -29.79
N ASP A 309 17.88 13.15 -30.26
CA ASP A 309 17.01 12.28 -29.43
C ASP A 309 17.81 11.18 -28.69
N ASN A 310 19.11 11.07 -28.93
CA ASN A 310 19.99 10.01 -28.40
C ASN A 310 20.83 10.47 -27.19
N LYS A 311 20.19 11.04 -26.17
CA LYS A 311 20.88 11.65 -25.02
C LYS A 311 21.54 10.64 -24.07
N GLY A 312 21.14 9.36 -24.08
CA GLY A 312 21.73 8.34 -23.19
C GLY A 312 21.76 6.90 -23.75
N SER A 313 22.45 6.01 -23.03
CA SER A 313 22.54 4.58 -23.36
C SER A 313 21.18 3.88 -23.34
N LEU A 314 20.32 4.22 -22.38
CA LEU A 314 18.95 3.68 -22.27
C LEU A 314 18.05 4.11 -23.43
N ASP A 315 18.19 5.33 -23.93
CA ASP A 315 17.41 5.80 -25.08
C ASP A 315 17.81 5.04 -26.36
N LYS A 316 19.12 4.82 -26.54
CA LYS A 316 19.63 3.98 -27.63
C LYS A 316 19.16 2.53 -27.51
N LEU A 317 19.14 1.98 -26.30
CA LEU A 317 18.63 0.64 -26.03
C LEU A 317 17.15 0.53 -26.41
N GLU A 318 16.32 1.48 -25.96
CA GLU A 318 14.90 1.52 -26.26
C GLU A 318 14.66 1.63 -27.76
N GLN A 319 15.29 2.59 -28.44
CA GLN A 319 15.14 2.77 -29.88
C GLN A 319 15.58 1.52 -30.67
N CYS A 320 16.69 0.89 -30.29
CA CYS A 320 17.14 -0.35 -30.90
C CYS A 320 16.08 -1.45 -30.76
N LEU A 321 15.57 -1.66 -29.54
CA LEU A 321 14.59 -2.71 -29.27
C LEU A 321 13.25 -2.43 -29.96
N LEU A 322 12.75 -1.20 -29.94
CA LEU A 322 11.52 -0.84 -30.64
C LEU A 322 11.65 -0.95 -32.16
N ASN A 323 12.83 -0.67 -32.71
CA ASN A 323 13.12 -0.81 -34.14
C ASN A 323 13.23 -2.28 -34.57
N LYS A 324 13.87 -3.13 -33.76
CA LYS A 324 14.18 -4.52 -34.13
C LYS A 324 13.08 -5.51 -33.74
N LEU A 325 12.37 -5.27 -32.64
CA LEU A 325 11.35 -6.18 -32.15
C LEU A 325 9.98 -5.92 -32.78
N PRO A 326 9.23 -7.00 -33.11
CA PRO A 326 7.81 -6.91 -33.47
C PRO A 326 6.95 -6.23 -32.40
N GLU A 327 5.83 -5.62 -32.80
CA GLU A 327 4.95 -4.84 -31.92
C GLU A 327 4.51 -5.57 -30.66
N ARG A 328 4.25 -6.88 -30.74
CA ARG A 328 3.81 -7.70 -29.61
C ARG A 328 4.77 -7.69 -28.41
N HIS A 329 6.08 -7.50 -28.65
CA HIS A 329 7.11 -7.52 -27.60
C HIS A 329 7.36 -6.13 -27.00
N ARG A 330 6.93 -5.07 -27.69
CA ARG A 330 7.30 -3.68 -27.34
C ARG A 330 6.78 -3.23 -25.97
N PRO A 331 5.52 -3.52 -25.55
CA PRO A 331 5.01 -3.05 -24.26
C PRO A 331 5.86 -3.50 -23.07
N ALA A 332 6.17 -4.80 -23.00
CA ALA A 332 6.96 -5.38 -21.91
C ALA A 332 8.37 -4.78 -21.82
N VAL A 333 9.02 -4.55 -22.98
CA VAL A 333 10.34 -3.91 -23.04
C VAL A 333 10.29 -2.45 -22.59
N VAL A 334 9.29 -1.68 -23.03
CA VAL A 334 9.13 -0.27 -22.63
C VAL A 334 8.94 -0.17 -21.12
N ASP A 335 8.13 -1.03 -20.53
CA ASP A 335 7.93 -1.06 -19.08
C ASP A 335 9.19 -1.45 -18.32
N ALA A 336 9.95 -2.44 -18.80
CA ALA A 336 11.24 -2.79 -18.23
C ALA A 336 12.25 -1.62 -18.27
N ILE A 337 12.37 -0.93 -19.41
CA ILE A 337 13.25 0.24 -19.54
C ILE A 337 12.79 1.38 -18.64
N ARG A 338 11.48 1.59 -18.49
CA ARG A 338 10.91 2.58 -17.57
C ARG A 338 11.34 2.30 -16.13
N THR A 339 11.32 1.04 -15.68
CA THR A 339 11.83 0.65 -14.37
C THR A 339 13.31 0.98 -14.21
N ILE A 340 14.16 0.65 -15.19
CA ILE A 340 15.59 0.98 -15.17
C ILE A 340 15.80 2.51 -15.09
N ARG A 341 15.00 3.30 -15.83
CA ARG A 341 15.02 4.77 -15.76
C ARG A 341 14.65 5.30 -14.37
N ARG A 342 13.65 4.72 -13.69
CA ARG A 342 13.27 5.12 -12.32
C ARG A 342 14.40 4.87 -11.32
N ILE A 343 15.08 3.73 -11.42
CA ILE A 343 16.27 3.41 -10.60
C ILE A 343 17.37 4.46 -10.84
N ARG A 344 17.61 4.82 -12.11
CA ARG A 344 18.58 5.88 -12.46
C ARG A 344 18.17 7.26 -11.93
N GLN A 345 16.88 7.57 -11.92
CA GLN A 345 16.37 8.82 -11.35
C GLN A 345 16.58 8.90 -9.83
N ALA A 346 16.47 7.78 -9.10
CA ALA A 346 16.79 7.72 -7.68
C ALA A 346 18.27 8.12 -7.42
N ARG A 347 19.19 7.68 -8.29
CA ARG A 347 20.60 8.10 -8.26
C ARG A 347 20.75 9.60 -8.48
N ASN A 348 20.06 10.16 -9.47
CA ASN A 348 20.15 11.59 -9.77
C ASN A 348 19.60 12.44 -8.61
N ALA A 349 18.54 11.98 -7.94
CA ALA A 349 17.97 12.67 -6.78
C ALA A 349 18.95 12.72 -5.58
N ILE A 350 19.85 11.75 -5.45
CA ILE A 350 20.95 11.79 -4.45
C ILE A 350 21.93 12.91 -4.77
N GLN A 351 22.31 13.06 -6.05
CA GLN A 351 23.35 14.00 -6.46
C GLN A 351 22.88 15.46 -6.51
N HIS A 352 21.62 15.69 -6.83
CA HIS A 352 21.09 17.04 -7.04
C HIS A 352 20.23 17.56 -5.87
N GLY A 353 19.91 16.72 -4.88
CA GLY A 353 19.10 17.10 -3.71
C GLY A 353 17.60 17.23 -4.04
N ILE A 354 16.85 17.96 -3.19
CA ILE A 354 15.37 18.10 -3.28
C ILE A 354 14.94 19.09 -4.39
N THR A 355 15.87 19.62 -5.18
CA THR A 355 15.60 20.75 -6.07
C THR A 355 14.64 20.42 -7.23
N GLU A 356 14.50 19.16 -7.63
CA GLU A 356 13.51 18.72 -8.62
C GLU A 356 12.92 17.33 -8.27
N GLY A 357 11.59 17.22 -8.17
CA GLY A 357 10.89 15.92 -8.13
C GLY A 357 10.76 15.22 -6.76
N GLY A 358 10.83 15.94 -5.65
CA GLY A 358 10.52 15.41 -4.30
C GLY A 358 11.67 14.68 -3.60
N GLY A 359 12.88 14.66 -4.18
CA GLY A 359 14.08 14.08 -3.61
C GLY A 359 14.10 12.54 -3.60
N LEU A 360 15.13 11.96 -2.97
CA LEU A 360 15.36 10.51 -2.95
C LEU A 360 14.14 9.73 -2.44
N THR A 361 13.51 10.16 -1.34
CA THR A 361 12.36 9.46 -0.75
C THR A 361 11.20 9.36 -1.74
N ALA A 362 10.87 10.42 -2.48
CA ALA A 362 9.81 10.36 -3.48
C ALA A 362 10.15 9.37 -4.61
N LYS A 363 11.40 9.33 -5.05
CA LYS A 363 11.87 8.38 -6.08
C LYS A 363 11.94 6.94 -5.60
N LEU A 364 12.21 6.71 -4.32
CA LEU A 364 12.12 5.38 -3.72
C LEU A 364 10.66 4.89 -3.63
N ARG A 365 9.69 5.75 -3.32
CA ARG A 365 8.26 5.40 -3.37
C ARG A 365 7.76 5.04 -4.76
N GLU A 366 8.27 5.72 -5.80
CA GLU A 366 7.97 5.33 -7.20
C GLU A 366 8.47 3.92 -7.56
N LEU A 367 9.39 3.36 -6.74
CA LEU A 367 9.91 2.01 -6.80
C LEU A 367 9.30 1.09 -5.72
N GLY A 368 8.24 1.52 -5.01
CA GLY A 368 7.61 0.72 -3.95
C GLY A 368 8.42 0.60 -2.65
N ILE A 369 9.37 1.52 -2.43
CA ILE A 369 10.15 1.57 -1.19
C ILE A 369 9.60 2.73 -0.35
N ASP A 370 8.65 2.40 0.52
CA ASP A 370 7.80 3.38 1.20
C ASP A 370 8.28 3.80 2.61
N ASP A 371 9.26 3.08 3.17
CA ASP A 371 9.84 3.37 4.49
C ASP A 371 10.43 4.79 4.61
N ALA A 372 10.15 5.47 5.73
CA ALA A 372 10.69 6.79 6.04
C ALA A 372 11.23 6.87 7.49
N PRO A 373 12.57 6.90 7.71
CA PRO A 373 13.63 6.76 6.70
C PRO A 373 13.71 5.33 6.14
N PRO A 374 14.20 5.14 4.90
CA PRO A 374 14.32 3.82 4.32
C PRO A 374 15.27 2.94 5.15
N ARG A 375 14.90 1.68 5.32
CA ARG A 375 15.86 0.66 5.72
C ARG A 375 16.79 0.39 4.54
N TRP A 376 18.00 0.97 4.59
CA TRP A 376 18.90 1.02 3.44
C TRP A 376 19.20 -0.35 2.82
N SER A 377 19.37 -1.38 3.66
CA SER A 377 19.58 -2.77 3.23
C SER A 377 18.40 -3.27 2.39
N GLU A 378 17.18 -3.12 2.92
CA GLU A 378 15.94 -3.58 2.25
C GLU A 378 15.67 -2.78 0.98
N ALA A 379 15.94 -1.47 1.01
CA ALA A 379 15.83 -0.61 -0.16
C ALA A 379 16.81 -1.03 -1.28
N TRP A 380 18.05 -1.38 -0.94
CA TRP A 380 19.02 -1.88 -1.91
C TRP A 380 18.60 -3.23 -2.48
N ASP A 381 18.13 -4.14 -1.64
CA ASP A 381 17.65 -5.45 -2.07
C ASP A 381 16.47 -5.30 -3.05
N SER A 382 15.52 -4.43 -2.73
CA SER A 382 14.41 -4.11 -3.64
C SER A 382 14.89 -3.56 -4.99
N ILE A 383 15.86 -2.64 -5.00
CA ILE A 383 16.46 -2.13 -6.24
C ILE A 383 17.13 -3.26 -7.04
N ARG A 384 17.86 -4.16 -6.38
CA ARG A 384 18.52 -5.29 -7.05
C ARG A 384 17.50 -6.22 -7.70
N VAL A 385 16.42 -6.55 -6.99
CA VAL A 385 15.34 -7.40 -7.53
C VAL A 385 14.65 -6.73 -8.71
N GLN A 386 14.24 -5.47 -8.57
CA GLN A 386 13.57 -4.74 -9.64
C GLN A 386 14.43 -4.61 -10.89
N MET A 387 15.73 -4.34 -10.71
CA MET A 387 16.68 -4.29 -11.81
C MET A 387 16.84 -5.66 -12.48
N ALA A 388 17.04 -6.73 -11.70
CA ALA A 388 17.18 -8.08 -12.23
C ALA A 388 15.92 -8.54 -12.99
N ASN A 389 14.73 -8.20 -12.49
CA ASN A 389 13.46 -8.47 -13.15
C ASN A 389 13.33 -7.71 -14.47
N ALA A 390 13.66 -6.41 -14.50
CA ALA A 390 13.64 -5.62 -15.72
C ALA A 390 14.60 -6.17 -16.80
N LEU A 391 15.83 -6.54 -16.40
CA LEU A 391 16.80 -7.18 -17.31
C LEU A 391 16.29 -8.55 -17.80
N THR A 392 15.65 -9.31 -16.92
CA THR A 392 15.05 -10.62 -17.25
C THR A 392 13.90 -10.48 -18.25
N THR A 393 13.04 -9.48 -18.10
CA THR A 393 11.97 -9.19 -19.07
C THR A 393 12.57 -8.90 -20.45
N ILE A 394 13.53 -7.98 -20.55
CA ILE A 394 14.20 -7.66 -21.83
C ILE A 394 14.83 -8.92 -22.44
N ARG A 395 15.50 -9.73 -21.62
CA ARG A 395 16.11 -11.01 -22.05
C ARG A 395 15.08 -11.98 -22.62
N VAL A 396 13.94 -12.17 -21.93
CA VAL A 396 12.90 -13.13 -22.34
C VAL A 396 12.31 -12.71 -23.68
N GLU A 397 11.97 -11.42 -23.83
CA GLU A 397 11.42 -10.89 -25.08
C GLU A 397 12.41 -11.02 -26.25
N LEU A 398 13.69 -10.70 -26.02
CA LEU A 398 14.74 -10.89 -27.01
C LEU A 398 14.89 -12.36 -27.42
N ARG A 399 14.90 -13.28 -26.44
CA ARG A 399 15.05 -14.70 -26.71
C ARG A 399 13.88 -15.27 -27.51
N GLN A 400 12.65 -14.93 -27.12
CA GLN A 400 11.46 -15.35 -27.87
C GLN A 400 11.49 -14.85 -29.31
N TRP A 401 11.96 -13.62 -29.53
CA TRP A 401 12.14 -13.09 -30.88
C TRP A 401 13.20 -13.87 -31.68
N VAL A 402 14.37 -14.13 -31.10
CA VAL A 402 15.43 -14.94 -31.74
C VAL A 402 14.94 -16.34 -32.09
N ASP A 403 14.26 -17.00 -31.16
CA ASP A 403 13.73 -18.35 -31.35
C ASP A 403 12.62 -18.38 -32.42
N SER A 404 11.92 -17.26 -32.66
CA SER A 404 10.90 -17.14 -33.70
C SER A 404 11.44 -16.77 -35.09
N THR A 405 12.70 -16.35 -35.18
CA THR A 405 13.35 -15.90 -36.43
C THR A 405 14.44 -16.86 -36.92
N SER A 406 14.82 -17.83 -36.09
CA SER A 406 15.68 -18.98 -36.43
C SER A 406 14.85 -20.11 -37.00
#